data_AF-A0A2S4L7A6-F1
#
_entry.id   AF-A0A2S4L7A6-F1
#
_cell.length_a   1.000
_cell.length_b   1.000
_cell.length_c   1.000
_cell.angle_alpha   90.00
_cell.angle_beta   90.00
_cell.angle_gamma   90.00
#
_symmetry.space_group_name_H-M   'P 1'
#
loop_
_entity.id
_entity.type
_entity.pdbx_description
1 polymer ?
#
loop_
_entity_poly.entity_id
_entity_poly.type
_entity_poly.pdbx_seq_one_letter_code
_entity_poly.pdbx_strand_id
1 'polypeptide(L)'
;MATSPARIRSLYRSLLRELPARPLLASPRSPLHAHLRASFASDDGGDSSGACRRRAEAEQAVAYLRSQRQYATLVERYNPGMDMDEEERVRLTARRVGMNLPLGYKPEGKK
;
A
#
# COMPACT_ATOMS: atom_id res chain seq x y z
N MET A 1 -5.41 -3.96 31.04
CA MET A 1 -5.98 -4.77 29.94
C MET A 1 -5.01 -5.91 29.63
N ALA A 2 -5.25 -7.11 30.17
CA ALA A 2 -4.38 -8.26 29.92
C ALA A 2 -4.41 -8.62 28.43
N THR A 3 -3.25 -8.66 27.78
CA THR A 3 -3.17 -8.99 26.35
C THR A 3 -3.17 -10.50 26.21
N SER A 4 -4.23 -11.07 25.64
CA SER A 4 -4.32 -12.50 25.37
C SER A 4 -3.34 -12.90 24.25
N PRO A 5 -2.69 -14.08 24.33
CA PRO A 5 -1.86 -14.58 23.25
C PRO A 5 -2.66 -14.82 21.95
N ALA A 6 -3.98 -14.98 22.04
CA ALA A 6 -4.85 -15.00 20.86
C ALA A 6 -4.88 -13.66 20.13
N ARG A 7 -4.90 -12.54 20.86
CA ARG A 7 -4.88 -11.18 20.30
C ARG A 7 -3.57 -10.88 19.58
N ILE A 8 -2.45 -11.33 20.13
CA ILE A 8 -1.13 -11.16 19.48
C ILE A 8 -1.08 -11.92 18.16
N ARG A 9 -1.59 -13.16 18.13
CA ARG A 9 -1.67 -13.97 16.90
C ARG A 9 -2.62 -13.36 15.86
N SER A 10 -3.77 -12.82 16.28
CA SER A 10 -4.69 -12.16 15.35
C SER A 10 -4.05 -10.92 14.74
N LEU A 11 -3.32 -10.14 15.53
CA LEU A 11 -2.62 -8.94 15.07
C LEU A 11 -1.48 -9.27 14.10
N TYR A 12 -0.67 -10.28 14.42
CA TYR A 12 0.36 -10.78 13.51
C TYR A 12 -0.25 -11.23 12.17
N ARG A 13 -1.37 -11.98 12.21
CA ARG A 13 -2.07 -12.42 10.99
C ARG A 13 -2.69 -11.26 10.21
N SER A 14 -3.22 -10.23 10.86
CA SER A 14 -3.72 -9.06 10.13
C SER A 14 -2.59 -8.35 9.40
N LEU A 15 -1.43 -8.18 10.05
CA LEU A 15 -0.27 -7.55 9.43
C LEU A 15 0.25 -8.38 8.25
N LEU A 16 0.28 -9.70 8.37
CA LEU A 16 0.64 -10.60 7.27
C LEU A 16 -0.32 -10.55 6.07
N ARG A 17 -1.59 -10.21 6.29
CA ARG A 17 -2.60 -10.13 5.22
C ARG A 17 -2.53 -8.82 4.43
N GLU A 18 -1.97 -7.76 5.00
CA GLU A 18 -1.71 -6.51 4.30
C GLU A 18 -0.45 -6.59 3.43
N LEU A 19 0.41 -7.61 3.64
CA LEU A 19 1.58 -7.85 2.79
C LEU A 19 1.16 -8.53 1.47
N PRO A 20 1.87 -8.27 0.36
CA PRO A 20 1.61 -8.92 -0.92
C PRO A 20 1.54 -10.45 -0.79
N ALA A 21 0.50 -11.06 -1.37
CA ALA A 21 0.31 -12.51 -1.33
C ALA A 21 1.48 -13.21 -2.01
N ARG A 22 2.03 -14.23 -1.33
CA ARG A 22 3.15 -15.03 -1.83
C ARG A 22 2.67 -16.42 -2.21
N PRO A 23 3.19 -17.01 -3.29
CA PRO A 23 2.93 -18.41 -3.61
C PRO A 23 3.45 -19.29 -2.46
N LEU A 24 2.63 -20.25 -2.03
CA LEU A 24 2.85 -21.06 -0.81
C LEU A 24 4.16 -21.88 -0.84
N LEU A 25 4.67 -22.15 -2.04
CA LEU A 25 5.87 -22.95 -2.29
C LEU A 25 7.14 -22.12 -2.56
N ALA A 26 7.05 -20.78 -2.51
CA ALA A 26 8.24 -19.94 -2.64
C ALA A 26 9.10 -20.03 -1.37
N SER A 27 10.10 -20.89 -1.42
CA SER A 27 11.22 -20.92 -0.48
C SER A 27 12.39 -20.16 -1.10
N PRO A 28 13.10 -19.29 -0.36
CA PRO A 28 12.99 -19.02 1.09
C PRO A 28 11.91 -17.99 1.48
N ARG A 29 11.51 -17.98 2.77
CA ARG A 29 10.68 -16.92 3.34
C ARG A 29 11.37 -15.55 3.16
N SER A 30 10.60 -14.49 2.91
CA SER A 30 11.20 -13.16 2.79
C SER A 30 11.94 -12.77 4.06
N PRO A 31 13.04 -12.01 3.94
CA PRO A 31 13.73 -11.46 5.10
C PRO A 31 12.77 -10.62 5.96
N LEU A 32 11.81 -9.93 5.35
CA LEU A 32 10.77 -9.16 6.04
C LEU A 32 9.88 -10.07 6.92
N HIS A 33 9.38 -11.19 6.39
CA HIS A 33 8.58 -12.15 7.16
C HIS A 33 9.37 -12.75 8.33
N ALA A 34 10.65 -13.04 8.12
CA ALA A 34 11.54 -13.53 9.17
C ALA A 34 11.74 -12.47 10.26
N HIS A 35 11.99 -11.22 9.86
CA HIS A 35 12.15 -10.09 10.77
C HIS A 35 10.89 -9.82 11.60
N LEU A 36 9.71 -9.79 10.97
CA LEU A 36 8.44 -9.67 11.68
C LEU A 36 8.22 -10.84 12.62
N ARG A 37 8.47 -12.08 12.18
CA ARG A 37 8.33 -13.22 13.08
C ARG A 37 9.24 -13.10 14.30
N ALA A 38 10.49 -12.68 14.10
CA ALA A 38 11.43 -12.44 15.18
C ALA A 38 10.90 -11.36 16.14
N SER A 39 10.44 -10.20 15.65
CA SER A 39 9.96 -9.11 16.50
C SER A 39 8.77 -9.48 17.39
N PHE A 40 7.90 -10.39 16.93
CA PHE A 40 6.79 -10.95 17.73
C PHE A 40 7.20 -12.11 18.64
N ALA A 41 8.33 -12.79 18.36
CA ALA A 41 8.86 -13.89 19.14
C ALA A 41 9.84 -13.43 20.25
N SER A 42 10.52 -12.28 20.08
CA SER A 42 11.48 -11.69 21.03
C SER A 42 10.89 -11.20 22.36
N ASP A 43 9.68 -11.65 22.72
CA ASP A 43 8.91 -11.15 23.85
C ASP A 43 9.17 -11.91 25.17
N ASP A 44 10.19 -12.76 25.16
CA ASP A 44 10.51 -13.67 26.26
C ASP A 44 11.45 -12.99 27.28
N GLY A 45 10.86 -12.38 28.32
CA GLY A 45 11.48 -12.39 29.66
C GLY A 45 11.96 -11.09 30.31
N GLY A 46 12.04 -9.94 29.63
CA GLY A 46 12.76 -8.77 30.19
C GLY A 46 11.96 -7.49 30.42
N ASP A 47 11.14 -7.07 29.46
CA ASP A 47 10.64 -5.68 29.42
C ASP A 47 9.23 -5.58 28.85
N SER A 48 8.25 -5.68 29.74
CA SER A 48 6.82 -5.61 29.40
C SER A 48 6.41 -4.27 28.79
N SER A 49 7.16 -3.20 29.08
CA SER A 49 6.94 -1.86 28.55
C SER A 49 7.28 -1.79 27.05
N GLY A 50 8.43 -2.33 26.65
CA GLY A 50 8.86 -2.42 25.27
C GLY A 50 7.97 -3.35 24.44
N ALA A 51 7.51 -4.44 25.03
CA ALA A 51 6.52 -5.35 24.44
C ALA A 51 5.20 -4.62 24.11
N CYS A 52 4.69 -3.85 25.07
CA CYS A 52 3.47 -3.07 24.92
C CYS A 52 3.61 -2.04 23.79
N ARG A 53 4.74 -1.31 23.77
CA ARG A 53 5.03 -0.32 22.73
C ARG A 53 5.08 -0.94 21.33
N ARG A 54 5.84 -2.03 21.14
CA ARG A 54 5.93 -2.72 19.83
C ARG A 54 4.57 -3.20 19.33
N ARG A 55 3.71 -3.67 20.25
CA ARG A 55 2.34 -4.07 19.91
C ARG A 55 1.49 -2.88 19.46
N ALA A 56 1.57 -1.75 20.18
CA ALA A 56 0.87 -0.52 19.79
C ALA A 56 1.36 0.00 18.43
N GLU A 57 2.66 -0.01 18.17
CA GLU A 57 3.25 0.34 16.86
C GLU A 57 2.72 -0.59 15.75
N ALA A 58 2.61 -1.89 16.02
CA ALA A 58 2.05 -2.83 15.06
C ALA A 58 0.54 -2.64 14.82
N GLU A 59 -0.24 -2.27 15.84
CA GLU A 59 -1.65 -1.87 15.70
C GLU A 59 -1.77 -0.64 14.78
N GLN A 60 -0.94 0.37 15.01
CA GLN A 60 -0.89 1.59 14.19
C GLN A 60 -0.49 1.27 12.74
N ALA A 61 0.51 0.41 12.53
CA ALA A 61 0.94 0.00 11.20
C ALA A 61 -0.18 -0.70 10.42
N VAL A 62 -0.93 -1.60 11.06
CA VAL A 62 -2.09 -2.26 10.42
C VAL A 62 -3.16 -1.24 10.03
N ALA A 63 -3.46 -0.27 10.90
CA ALA A 63 -4.42 0.79 10.59
C ALA A 63 -3.96 1.64 9.40
N TYR A 64 -2.68 2.01 9.35
CA TYR A 64 -2.08 2.78 8.26
C TYR A 64 -2.12 2.03 6.92
N LEU A 65 -1.78 0.74 6.91
CA LEU A 65 -1.80 -0.04 5.66
C LEU A 65 -3.22 -0.17 5.08
N ARG A 66 -4.22 -0.35 5.95
CA ARG A 66 -5.63 -0.37 5.54
C ARG A 66 -6.09 0.96 4.98
N SER A 67 -5.75 2.06 5.65
CA SER A 67 -6.11 3.39 5.16
C SER A 67 -5.42 3.68 3.83
N GLN A 68 -4.18 3.23 3.62
CA GLN A 68 -3.50 3.38 2.33
C GLN A 68 -4.17 2.61 1.20
N ARG A 69 -4.59 1.37 1.44
CA ARG A 69 -5.36 0.62 0.44
C ARG A 69 -6.67 1.32 0.08
N GLN A 70 -7.39 1.83 1.09
CA GLN A 70 -8.62 2.57 0.88
C GLN A 70 -8.36 3.88 0.11
N TYR A 71 -7.29 4.60 0.45
CA TYR A 71 -6.88 5.80 -0.25
C TYR A 71 -6.61 5.53 -1.73
N ALA A 72 -5.81 4.52 -2.06
CA ALA A 72 -5.56 4.11 -3.44
C ALA A 72 -6.87 3.81 -4.20
N THR A 73 -7.78 3.06 -3.57
CA THR A 73 -9.09 2.73 -4.16
C THR A 73 -9.95 3.98 -4.40
N LEU A 74 -9.94 4.94 -3.48
CA LEU A 74 -10.69 6.20 -3.62
C LEU A 74 -10.08 7.07 -4.71
N VAL A 75 -8.76 7.14 -4.77
CA VAL A 75 -8.03 7.86 -5.79
C VAL A 75 -8.37 7.34 -7.19
N GLU A 76 -8.33 6.03 -7.41
CA GLU A 76 -8.70 5.42 -8.69
C GLU A 76 -10.16 5.71 -9.07
N ARG A 77 -11.07 5.71 -8.09
CA ARG A 77 -12.51 5.92 -8.34
C ARG A 77 -12.86 7.37 -8.67
N TYR A 78 -12.26 8.32 -7.95
CA TYR A 78 -12.62 9.73 -8.06
C TYR A 78 -11.67 10.53 -8.96
N ASN A 79 -10.50 9.97 -9.30
CA ASN A 79 -9.54 10.58 -10.21
C ASN A 79 -9.04 9.60 -11.30
N PRO A 80 -9.94 9.07 -12.15
CA PRO A 80 -9.59 8.10 -13.18
C PRO A 80 -8.70 8.67 -14.30
N GLY A 81 -8.54 9.99 -14.36
CA GLY A 81 -7.70 10.67 -15.34
C GLY A 81 -6.38 11.20 -14.77
N MET A 82 -5.96 10.76 -13.57
CA MET A 82 -4.73 11.26 -12.97
C MET A 82 -3.48 10.91 -13.80
N ASP A 83 -3.48 9.71 -14.38
CA ASP A 83 -2.36 9.21 -15.18
C ASP A 83 -2.46 9.63 -16.66
N MET A 84 -3.47 10.41 -17.04
CA MET A 84 -3.65 10.87 -18.43
C MET A 84 -2.92 12.18 -18.66
N ASP A 85 -2.07 12.22 -19.70
CA ASP A 85 -1.46 13.47 -20.15
C ASP A 85 -2.52 14.46 -20.62
N GLU A 86 -2.29 15.75 -20.37
CA GLU A 86 -3.24 16.82 -20.71
C GLU A 86 -3.60 16.82 -22.20
N GLU A 87 -2.62 16.57 -23.08
CA GLU A 87 -2.84 16.50 -24.53
C GLU A 87 -3.80 15.36 -24.92
N GLU A 88 -3.67 14.19 -24.29
CA GLU A 88 -4.54 13.04 -24.53
C GLU A 88 -5.95 13.29 -24.00
N ARG A 89 -6.06 13.93 -22.83
CA ARG A 89 -7.34 14.34 -22.24
C ARG A 89 -8.08 15.32 -23.14
N VAL A 90 -7.39 16.32 -23.68
CA VAL A 90 -7.95 17.28 -24.65
C VAL A 90 -8.39 16.55 -25.93
N ARG A 91 -7.58 15.62 -26.44
CA ARG A 91 -7.91 14.83 -27.65
C ARG A 91 -9.17 13.98 -27.47
N LEU A 92 -9.32 13.30 -26.33
CA LEU A 92 -10.50 12.47 -26.04
C LEU A 92 -11.75 13.32 -25.82
N THR A 93 -11.60 14.50 -25.23
CA THR A 93 -12.70 15.48 -25.08
C THR A 93 -13.16 16.02 -26.44
N ALA A 94 -12.22 16.34 -27.34
CA ALA A 94 -12.54 16.74 -28.71
C ALA A 94 -13.28 15.62 -29.47
N ARG A 95 -12.85 14.36 -29.32
CA ARG A 95 -13.54 13.20 -29.94
C ARG A 95 -14.96 13.01 -29.43
N ARG A 96 -15.23 13.37 -28.17
CA ARG A 96 -16.58 13.29 -27.57
C ARG A 96 -17.59 14.17 -28.30
N VAL A 97 -17.15 15.26 -28.93
CA VAL A 97 -17.97 16.15 -29.76
C VAL A 97 -17.81 15.91 -31.27
N GLY A 98 -17.16 14.80 -31.66
CA GLY A 98 -16.93 14.45 -33.07
C GLY A 98 -15.84 15.27 -33.76
N MET A 99 -15.02 16.02 -33.00
CA MET A 99 -13.89 16.79 -33.55
C MET A 99 -12.56 16.07 -33.30
N ASN A 100 -11.60 16.26 -34.19
CA ASN A 100 -10.22 15.84 -33.97
C ASN A 100 -9.37 17.04 -33.57
N LEU A 101 -8.49 16.84 -32.58
CA LEU A 101 -7.58 17.89 -32.13
C LEU A 101 -6.59 18.24 -33.27
N PRO A 102 -6.43 19.53 -33.64
CA PRO A 102 -5.44 19.95 -34.63
C PRO A 102 -4.02 19.61 -34.17
N LEU A 103 -3.10 19.45 -35.12
CA LEU A 103 -1.68 19.32 -34.78
C LEU A 103 -1.23 20.61 -34.08
N GLY A 104 -0.79 20.49 -32.82
CA GLY A 104 -0.20 21.61 -32.09
C GLY A 104 1.02 22.14 -32.84
N TYR A 105 1.18 23.47 -32.86
CA TYR A 105 2.32 24.12 -33.47
C TYR A 105 3.61 23.63 -32.81
N LYS A 106 4.41 22.84 -33.54
CA LYS A 106 5.78 22.52 -33.17
C LYS A 106 6.66 23.60 -33.79
N PRO A 107 7.31 24.48 -33.00
CA PRO A 107 8.29 25.40 -33.57
C PRO A 107 9.42 24.55 -34.18
N GLU A 108 9.50 24.58 -35.51
CA GLU A 108 10.60 24.00 -36.28
C GLU A 108 11.92 24.64 -35.80
N GLY A 109 12.72 23.90 -35.03
CA GLY A 109 14.09 24.28 -34.71
C GLY A 109 14.43 24.42 -33.23
N LYS A 110 14.70 23.29 -32.57
CA LYS A 110 15.89 23.16 -31.72
C LYS A 110 16.54 21.80 -31.99
N LYS A 111 17.77 21.86 -32.50
CA LYS A 111 18.73 20.75 -32.49
C LYS A 111 19.15 20.44 -31.06
#